data_AF-A0A6J4SWQ7-F1
#
_entry.id   AF-A0A6J4SWQ7-F1
#
_cell.length_a   1.000
_cell.length_b   1.000
_cell.length_c   1.000
_cell.angle_alpha   90.00
_cell.angle_beta   90.00
_cell.angle_gamma   90.00
#
_symmetry.space_group_name_H-M   'P 1'
#
loop_
_entity.id
_entity.type
_entity.pdbx_description
1 polymer ?
#
loop_
_entity_poly.entity_id
_entity_poly.type
_entity_poly.pdbx_seq_one_letter_code
_entity_poly.pdbx_strand_id
1 'polypeptide(L)'
;MLTEQHVGATAEPTLRDLSDALITVYGTDYGVHSPTSISRFTDMTRQAAAYRDRRVLLAGDAAHVHAPDGGQGLNTGVQDAVNLGWKLAQVVNETSPESFLDTYHAERHPVGARVLRNTMAQVALRRPDDRIKALRDTMSELLSMDEPRRRFAAMMSNLDIHYDLGDGHPLLGRRMPDLDLVTANGPLRVFTLLHDGRPVLLNFGEAGGVDITPWADRVQLIDAEHVGTWELPALGAVTAPTAVLIRPDGYVAWVGDPTQLGLADALTTWLGPPTAA
;
A
#
# COMPACT_ATOMS: atom_id res chain seq x y z
N MET A 1 2.13 6.69 25.55
CA MET A 1 3.51 7.14 25.26
C MET A 1 3.74 8.41 26.03
N LEU A 2 4.90 8.52 26.69
CA LEU A 2 5.32 9.75 27.37
C LEU A 2 6.13 10.60 26.38
N THR A 3 6.06 11.92 26.50
CA THR A 3 6.80 12.85 25.65
C THR A 3 7.83 13.57 26.52
N GLU A 4 9.11 13.45 26.16
CA GLU A 4 10.17 14.22 26.82
C GLU A 4 10.08 15.71 26.43
N GLN A 5 10.45 16.59 27.36
CA GLN A 5 10.39 18.04 27.14
C GLN A 5 11.46 18.55 26.15
N HIS A 6 12.59 17.84 26.04
CA HIS A 6 13.72 18.24 25.22
C HIS A 6 14.18 17.08 24.34
N VAL A 7 14.50 17.39 23.08
CA VAL A 7 15.16 16.45 22.16
C VAL A 7 16.66 16.47 22.44
N GLY A 8 17.36 15.33 22.26
CA GLY A 8 18.82 15.29 22.22
C GLY A 8 19.50 14.43 23.28
N ALA A 9 18.76 13.69 24.10
CA ALA A 9 19.34 12.65 24.94
C ALA A 9 19.98 11.56 24.05
N THR A 10 21.30 11.41 24.13
CA THR A 10 22.07 10.43 23.34
C THR A 10 22.34 9.11 24.09
N ALA A 11 21.99 9.05 25.38
CA ALA A 11 22.12 7.85 26.19
C ALA A 11 20.83 7.01 26.16
N GLU A 12 20.94 5.71 26.39
CA GLU A 12 19.78 4.81 26.54
C GLU A 12 18.84 5.30 27.65
N PRO A 13 17.51 5.20 27.46
CA PRO A 13 16.55 5.66 28.45
C PRO A 13 16.63 4.80 29.71
N THR A 14 16.65 5.46 30.87
CA THR A 14 16.73 4.79 32.17
C THR A 14 15.33 4.61 32.78
N LEU A 15 15.23 3.72 33.79
CA LEU A 15 14.00 3.61 34.61
C LEU A 15 13.66 4.95 35.28
N ARG A 16 14.67 5.74 35.63
CA ARG A 16 14.48 7.08 36.22
C ARG A 16 13.87 8.05 35.21
N ASP A 17 14.35 8.05 33.96
CA ASP A 17 13.77 8.89 32.89
C ASP A 17 12.27 8.60 32.72
N LEU A 18 11.91 7.31 32.75
CA LEU A 18 10.51 6.85 32.67
C LEU A 18 9.69 7.30 33.89
N SER A 19 10.22 7.13 35.11
CA SER A 19 9.56 7.54 36.36
C SER A 19 9.33 9.06 36.39
N ASP A 20 10.37 9.85 36.09
CA ASP A 20 10.30 11.32 36.07
C ASP A 20 9.27 11.80 35.02
N ALA A 21 9.20 11.16 33.85
CA ALA A 21 8.22 11.47 32.82
C ALA A 21 6.78 11.09 33.24
N LEU A 22 6.58 9.95 33.89
CA LEU A 22 5.27 9.55 34.42
C LEU A 22 4.77 10.53 35.50
N ILE A 23 5.64 10.91 36.44
CA ILE A 23 5.32 11.89 37.49
C ILE A 23 4.96 13.24 36.86
N THR A 24 5.70 13.67 35.83
CA THR A 24 5.42 14.94 35.15
C THR A 24 4.04 14.95 34.48
N VAL A 25 3.63 13.83 33.86
CA VAL A 25 2.37 13.76 33.09
C VAL A 25 1.17 13.38 33.96
N TYR A 26 1.36 12.47 34.91
CA TYR A 26 0.28 11.82 35.67
C TYR A 26 0.34 12.11 37.18
N GLY A 27 1.38 12.79 37.67
CA GLY A 27 1.58 13.09 39.10
C GLY A 27 2.08 11.90 39.94
N THR A 28 2.33 10.75 39.33
CA THR A 28 2.86 9.53 39.97
C THR A 28 3.58 8.67 38.93
N ASP A 29 4.57 7.88 39.36
CA ASP A 29 5.21 6.87 38.53
C ASP A 29 4.58 5.47 38.67
N TYR A 30 3.52 5.37 39.47
CA TYR A 30 2.83 4.13 39.79
C TYR A 30 3.73 3.04 40.40
N GLY A 31 4.89 3.40 40.96
CA GLY A 31 5.86 2.45 41.50
C GLY A 31 6.54 1.60 40.43
N VAL A 32 6.77 2.15 39.23
CA VAL A 32 7.38 1.43 38.10
C VAL A 32 8.72 0.76 38.49
N HIS A 33 8.85 -0.53 38.20
CA HIS A 33 10.06 -1.32 38.49
C HIS A 33 10.24 -2.46 37.47
N SER A 34 11.47 -2.98 37.37
CA SER A 34 11.82 -4.17 36.58
C SER A 34 11.33 -4.20 35.11
N PRO A 35 11.59 -3.16 34.30
CA PRO A 35 11.14 -3.11 32.90
C PRO A 35 11.81 -4.20 32.06
N THR A 36 11.04 -4.86 31.18
CA THR A 36 11.60 -5.80 30.18
C THR A 36 12.35 -5.06 29.06
N SER A 37 11.85 -3.90 28.65
CA SER A 37 12.53 -3.00 27.71
C SER A 37 12.11 -1.55 27.95
N ILE A 38 13.02 -0.62 27.74
CA ILE A 38 12.72 0.81 27.59
C ILE A 38 13.35 1.25 26.27
N SER A 39 12.61 2.00 25.46
CA SER A 39 13.11 2.56 24.21
C SER A 39 12.68 4.01 24.07
N ARG A 40 13.50 4.77 23.33
CA ARG A 40 13.25 6.16 22.99
C ARG A 40 13.17 6.30 21.47
N PHE A 41 12.21 7.08 21.01
CA PHE A 41 12.04 7.41 19.60
C PHE A 41 11.61 8.87 19.47
N THR A 42 11.68 9.40 18.26
CA THR A 42 11.30 10.78 17.92
C THR A 42 10.23 10.77 16.84
N ASP A 43 9.66 11.94 16.56
CA ASP A 43 8.74 12.18 15.45
C ASP A 43 9.46 12.59 14.14
N MET A 44 10.75 12.26 14.02
CA MET A 44 11.55 12.55 12.84
C MET A 44 10.87 12.02 11.58
N THR A 45 10.58 12.94 10.67
CA THR A 45 9.83 12.67 9.44
C THR A 45 10.74 12.94 8.25
N ARG A 46 11.34 11.88 7.68
CA ARG A 46 12.31 11.96 6.59
C ARG A 46 12.03 10.91 5.53
N GLN A 47 12.29 11.25 4.28
CA GLN A 47 12.17 10.35 3.15
C GLN A 47 13.40 10.51 2.26
N ALA A 48 13.90 9.40 1.71
CA ALA A 48 14.96 9.40 0.71
C ALA A 48 14.51 10.20 -0.52
N ALA A 49 15.41 11.04 -1.05
CA ALA A 49 15.13 11.83 -2.24
C ALA A 49 14.90 10.97 -3.49
N ALA A 50 15.59 9.82 -3.56
CA ALA A 50 15.41 8.81 -4.59
C ALA A 50 15.35 7.43 -3.94
N TYR A 51 14.45 6.57 -4.42
CA TYR A 51 14.35 5.17 -3.96
C TYR A 51 15.28 4.24 -4.75
N ARG A 52 15.88 4.76 -5.82
CA ARG A 52 16.82 4.07 -6.68
C ARG A 52 17.93 5.04 -7.11
N ASP A 53 19.17 4.60 -6.99
CA ASP A 53 20.32 5.12 -7.75
C ASP A 53 20.96 3.94 -8.47
N ARG A 54 20.73 3.86 -9.79
CA ARG A 54 21.22 2.77 -10.64
C ARG A 54 20.83 1.41 -10.08
N ARG A 55 21.78 0.67 -9.48
CA ARG A 55 21.62 -0.70 -8.95
C ARG A 55 21.44 -0.76 -7.44
N VAL A 56 21.36 0.40 -6.77
CA VAL A 56 21.09 0.51 -5.34
C VAL A 56 19.66 0.99 -5.15
N LEU A 57 18.87 0.23 -4.38
CA LEU A 57 17.48 0.55 -4.09
C LEU A 57 17.25 0.59 -2.58
N LEU A 58 16.32 1.43 -2.13
CA LEU A 58 15.94 1.60 -0.73
C LEU A 58 14.46 1.23 -0.55
N ALA A 59 14.14 0.48 0.50
CA ALA A 59 12.77 0.10 0.87
C ALA A 59 12.59 0.16 2.40
N GLY A 60 11.35 0.37 2.86
CA GLY A 60 11.02 0.45 4.29
C GLY A 60 11.72 1.62 4.99
N ASP A 61 12.12 1.44 6.25
CA ASP A 61 12.71 2.50 7.08
C ASP A 61 13.99 3.11 6.50
N ALA A 62 14.70 2.40 5.61
CA ALA A 62 15.84 2.96 4.88
C ALA A 62 15.41 4.03 3.86
N ALA A 63 14.18 3.98 3.37
CA ALA A 63 13.60 4.92 2.42
C ALA A 63 12.73 5.99 3.10
N HIS A 64 12.11 5.70 4.24
CA HIS A 64 11.24 6.64 4.95
C HIS A 64 11.12 6.33 6.43
N VAL A 65 11.29 7.34 7.28
CA VAL A 65 11.06 7.26 8.72
C VAL A 65 10.06 8.33 9.14
N HIS A 66 9.18 7.98 10.08
CA HIS A 66 8.13 8.86 10.58
C HIS A 66 7.69 8.42 11.98
N ALA A 67 6.88 9.25 12.64
CA ALA A 67 6.30 8.90 13.94
C ALA A 67 5.45 7.61 13.85
N PRO A 68 5.41 6.75 14.89
CA PRO A 68 4.71 5.47 14.86
C PRO A 68 3.18 5.59 14.91
N ASP A 69 2.64 6.81 14.95
CA ASP A 69 1.22 7.11 15.01
C ASP A 69 0.45 6.42 13.85
N GLY A 70 -0.55 5.62 14.23
CA GLY A 70 -1.35 4.81 13.30
C GLY A 70 -0.68 3.50 12.82
N GLY A 71 0.54 3.18 13.25
CA GLY A 71 1.18 1.88 12.96
C GLY A 71 1.56 1.65 11.49
N GLN A 72 1.83 2.71 10.72
CA GLN A 72 1.95 2.64 9.26
C GLN A 72 3.34 2.23 8.75
N GLY A 73 4.40 2.30 9.56
CA GLY A 73 5.79 2.12 9.11
C GLY A 73 6.07 0.74 8.52
N LEU A 74 5.90 -0.31 9.33
CA LEU A 74 6.07 -1.70 8.88
C LEU A 74 5.15 -2.03 7.69
N ASN A 75 3.88 -1.61 7.76
CA ASN A 75 2.89 -1.84 6.70
C ASN A 75 3.35 -1.25 5.35
N THR A 76 3.88 -0.03 5.36
CA THR A 76 4.39 0.64 4.15
C THR A 76 5.65 -0.05 3.64
N GLY A 77 6.57 -0.43 4.52
CA GLY A 77 7.80 -1.13 4.14
C GLY A 77 7.55 -2.53 3.54
N VAL A 78 6.60 -3.30 4.08
CA VAL A 78 6.20 -4.58 3.48
C VAL A 78 5.62 -4.37 2.08
N GLN A 79 4.79 -3.34 1.88
CA GLN A 79 4.25 -3.03 0.56
C GLN A 79 5.30 -2.54 -0.43
N ASP A 80 6.33 -1.83 0.03
CA ASP A 80 7.49 -1.48 -0.80
C ASP A 80 8.22 -2.73 -1.28
N ALA A 81 8.46 -3.69 -0.38
CA ALA A 81 9.13 -4.94 -0.72
C ALA A 81 8.30 -5.77 -1.73
N VAL A 82 6.98 -5.86 -1.54
CA VAL A 82 6.07 -6.56 -2.46
C VAL A 82 6.02 -5.87 -3.82
N ASN A 83 6.02 -4.53 -3.88
CA ASN A 83 6.07 -3.80 -5.15
C ASN A 83 7.40 -4.00 -5.89
N LEU A 84 8.51 -4.00 -5.15
CA LEU A 84 9.85 -4.10 -5.73
C LEU A 84 10.21 -5.53 -6.15
N GLY A 85 9.85 -6.54 -5.37
CA GLY A 85 10.36 -7.90 -5.52
C GLY A 85 10.14 -8.50 -6.91
N TRP A 86 8.92 -8.42 -7.43
CA TRP A 86 8.59 -8.95 -8.75
C TRP A 86 9.22 -8.13 -9.90
N LYS A 87 9.30 -6.79 -9.75
CA LYS A 87 9.95 -5.93 -10.75
C LYS A 87 11.45 -6.20 -10.84
N LEU A 88 12.08 -6.35 -9.69
CA LEU A 88 13.50 -6.70 -9.61
C LEU A 88 13.76 -8.08 -10.21
N ALA A 89 12.92 -9.07 -9.91
CA ALA A 89 13.01 -10.39 -10.52
C ALA A 89 12.90 -10.33 -12.05
N GLN A 90 11.97 -9.54 -12.60
CA GLN A 90 11.84 -9.38 -14.06
C GLN A 90 13.06 -8.74 -14.71
N VAL A 91 13.67 -7.72 -14.08
CA VAL A 91 14.89 -7.10 -14.62
C VAL A 91 16.09 -8.04 -14.51
N VAL A 92 16.22 -8.78 -13.41
CA VAL A 92 17.29 -9.78 -13.23
C VAL A 92 17.17 -10.92 -14.25
N ASN A 93 15.94 -11.34 -14.57
CA ASN A 93 15.66 -12.37 -15.57
C ASN A 93 15.58 -11.83 -17.01
N GLU A 94 15.98 -10.58 -17.24
CA GLU A 94 16.00 -9.94 -18.57
C GLU A 94 14.64 -9.89 -19.29
N THR A 95 13.54 -10.08 -18.55
CA THR A 95 12.17 -10.01 -19.08
C THR A 95 11.75 -8.56 -19.30
N SER A 96 12.23 -7.65 -18.45
CA SER A 96 11.95 -6.22 -18.52
C SER A 96 13.25 -5.41 -18.56
N PRO A 97 13.26 -4.24 -19.22
CA PRO A 97 14.43 -3.37 -19.26
C PRO A 97 14.75 -2.78 -17.88
N GLU A 98 16.00 -2.34 -17.67
CA GLU A 98 16.42 -1.75 -16.39
C GLU A 98 15.57 -0.53 -15.98
N SER A 99 15.03 0.23 -16.95
CA SER A 99 14.14 1.37 -16.71
C SER A 99 12.79 0.96 -16.08
N PHE A 100 12.39 -0.31 -16.17
CA PHE A 100 11.16 -0.79 -15.53
C PHE A 100 11.19 -0.62 -14.01
N LEU A 101 12.37 -0.70 -13.41
CA LEU A 101 12.56 -0.45 -11.97
C LEU A 101 12.34 1.02 -11.58
N ASP A 102 12.29 1.97 -12.52
CA ASP A 102 11.96 3.37 -12.20
C ASP A 102 10.50 3.53 -11.75
N THR A 103 9.63 2.61 -12.17
CA THR A 103 8.24 2.55 -11.69
C THR A 103 8.16 2.30 -10.18
N TYR A 104 9.16 1.65 -9.56
CA TYR A 104 9.18 1.46 -8.11
C TYR A 104 9.21 2.81 -7.37
N HIS A 105 10.08 3.72 -7.78
CA HIS A 105 10.13 5.05 -7.19
C HIS A 105 8.86 5.84 -7.52
N ALA A 106 8.44 5.86 -8.78
CA ALA A 106 7.26 6.61 -9.22
C ALA A 106 5.98 6.19 -8.47
N GLU A 107 5.84 4.90 -8.16
CA GLU A 107 4.68 4.36 -7.44
C GLU A 107 4.80 4.52 -5.91
N ARG A 108 5.97 4.21 -5.32
CA ARG A 108 6.11 4.07 -3.86
C ARG A 108 6.55 5.35 -3.14
N HIS A 109 7.23 6.26 -3.83
CA HIS A 109 7.64 7.53 -3.24
C HIS A 109 6.45 8.43 -2.86
N PRO A 110 5.42 8.62 -3.71
CA PRO A 110 4.23 9.40 -3.32
C PRO A 110 3.46 8.78 -2.15
N VAL A 111 3.43 7.45 -2.04
CA VAL A 111 2.82 6.74 -0.91
C VAL A 111 3.55 7.06 0.39
N GLY A 112 4.87 6.92 0.42
CA GLY A 112 5.69 7.29 1.58
C GLY A 112 5.48 8.75 1.99
N ALA A 113 5.49 9.67 1.01
CA ALA A 113 5.27 11.10 1.26
C ALA A 113 3.90 11.38 1.91
N ARG A 114 2.86 10.65 1.51
CA ARG A 114 1.51 10.77 2.09
C ARG A 114 1.46 10.25 3.53
N VAL A 115 2.12 9.12 3.82
CA VAL A 115 2.22 8.58 5.19
C VAL A 115 2.95 9.56 6.11
N LEU A 116 4.04 10.16 5.64
CA LEU A 116 4.79 11.19 6.37
C LEU A 116 3.91 12.41 6.69
N ARG A 117 3.15 12.90 5.71
CA ARG A 117 2.20 14.02 5.92
C ARG A 117 1.11 13.68 6.94
N ASN A 118 0.53 12.48 6.84
CA ASN A 118 -0.50 12.01 7.75
C ASN A 118 0.04 11.90 9.20
N THR A 119 1.22 11.31 9.37
CA THR A 119 1.82 11.14 10.70
C THR A 119 2.24 12.47 11.32
N MET A 120 2.75 13.43 10.55
CA MET A 120 2.95 14.81 11.04
C MET A 120 1.65 15.45 11.54
N ALA A 121 0.54 15.26 10.81
CA ALA A 121 -0.77 15.77 11.23
C ALA A 121 -1.25 15.11 12.53
N GLN A 122 -1.09 13.79 12.66
CA GLN A 122 -1.42 13.06 13.89
C GLN A 122 -0.57 13.52 15.08
N VAL A 123 0.74 13.71 14.87
CA VAL A 123 1.64 14.23 15.90
C VAL A 123 1.19 15.62 16.38
N ALA A 124 0.81 16.52 15.45
CA ALA A 124 0.29 17.84 15.79
C ALA A 124 -1.00 17.76 16.63
N LEU A 125 -1.89 16.80 16.31
CA LEU A 125 -3.14 16.57 17.04
C LEU A 125 -2.94 16.01 18.46
N ARG A 126 -1.73 15.59 18.85
CA ARG A 126 -1.44 15.14 20.23
C ARG A 126 -1.16 16.26 21.22
N ARG A 127 -0.95 17.49 20.75
CA ARG A 127 -0.56 18.60 21.63
C ARG A 127 -1.64 18.88 22.70
N PRO A 128 -1.25 19.07 23.97
CA PRO A 128 -2.19 19.29 25.07
C PRO A 128 -2.51 20.79 25.22
N ASP A 129 -3.15 21.39 24.22
CA ASP A 129 -3.63 22.78 24.28
C ASP A 129 -5.11 22.88 23.87
N ASP A 130 -5.81 23.89 24.41
CA ASP A 130 -7.26 24.03 24.21
C ASP A 130 -7.67 24.22 22.75
N ARG A 131 -6.79 24.80 21.91
CA ARG A 131 -7.07 24.99 20.48
C ARG A 131 -6.99 23.67 19.73
N ILE A 132 -5.97 22.86 20.01
CA ILE A 132 -5.83 21.52 19.44
C ILE A 132 -6.93 20.58 19.97
N LYS A 133 -7.37 20.75 21.22
CA LYS A 133 -8.55 20.04 21.75
C LYS A 133 -9.80 20.37 20.92
N ALA A 134 -10.12 21.65 20.73
CA ALA A 134 -11.27 22.06 19.92
C ALA A 134 -11.19 21.52 18.47
N LEU A 135 -10.00 21.56 17.85
CA LEU A 135 -9.78 20.96 16.53
C LEU A 135 -10.03 19.44 16.53
N ARG A 136 -9.58 18.72 17.57
CA ARG A 136 -9.81 17.28 17.72
C ARG A 136 -11.30 16.96 17.87
N ASP A 137 -12.05 17.79 18.58
CA ASP A 137 -13.49 17.63 18.73
C ASP A 137 -14.19 17.78 17.37
N THR A 138 -13.86 18.81 16.58
CA THR A 138 -14.36 18.97 15.20
C THR A 138 -13.98 17.79 14.29
N MET A 139 -12.73 17.32 14.36
CA MET A 139 -12.30 16.14 13.60
C MET A 139 -13.07 14.89 14.02
N SER A 140 -13.38 14.74 15.30
CA SER A 140 -14.17 13.61 15.83
C SER A 140 -15.60 13.66 15.32
N GLU A 141 -16.22 14.84 15.25
CA GLU A 141 -17.54 15.02 14.62
C GLU A 141 -17.52 14.62 13.14
N LEU A 142 -16.51 15.04 12.37
CA LEU A 142 -16.37 14.61 10.98
C LEU A 142 -16.21 13.10 10.84
N LEU A 143 -15.38 12.49 11.69
CA LEU A 143 -15.17 11.04 11.71
C LEU A 143 -16.36 10.25 12.24
N SER A 144 -17.39 10.91 12.80
CA SER A 144 -18.67 10.27 13.12
C SER A 144 -19.55 10.05 11.88
N MET A 145 -19.25 10.75 10.77
CA MET A 145 -19.94 10.60 9.49
C MET A 145 -19.34 9.44 8.66
N ASP A 146 -20.18 8.77 7.86
CA ASP A 146 -19.77 7.56 7.13
C ASP A 146 -18.65 7.79 6.11
N GLU A 147 -18.80 8.78 5.22
CA GLU A 147 -17.86 9.01 4.12
C GLU A 147 -16.47 9.49 4.60
N PRO A 148 -16.35 10.51 5.48
CA PRO A 148 -15.06 10.89 6.05
C PRO A 148 -14.38 9.74 6.80
N ARG A 149 -15.14 8.98 7.61
CA ARG A 149 -14.64 7.82 8.34
C ARG A 149 -14.11 6.74 7.40
N ARG A 150 -14.84 6.42 6.33
CA ARG A 150 -14.43 5.44 5.31
C ARG A 150 -13.13 5.85 4.61
N ARG A 151 -13.02 7.11 4.18
CA ARG A 151 -11.80 7.64 3.55
C ARG A 151 -10.61 7.60 4.49
N PHE A 152 -10.81 8.02 5.75
CA PHE A 152 -9.75 8.00 6.74
C PHE A 152 -9.30 6.57 7.08
N ALA A 153 -10.24 5.64 7.23
CA ALA A 153 -9.94 4.22 7.45
C ALA A 153 -9.16 3.60 6.27
N ALA A 154 -9.56 3.91 5.03
CA ALA A 154 -8.87 3.43 3.83
C ALA A 154 -7.44 4.00 3.71
N MET A 155 -7.25 5.28 4.07
CA MET A 155 -5.91 5.89 4.16
C MET A 155 -5.06 5.22 5.25
N MET A 156 -5.58 5.03 6.47
CA MET A 156 -4.84 4.41 7.57
C MET A 156 -4.46 2.95 7.29
N SER A 157 -5.28 2.23 6.53
CA SER A 157 -5.05 0.83 6.15
C SER A 157 -4.28 0.68 4.84
N ASN A 158 -3.87 1.78 4.20
CA ASN A 158 -3.23 1.79 2.88
C ASN A 158 -4.08 1.14 1.77
N LEU A 159 -5.39 0.98 1.98
CA LEU A 159 -6.31 0.39 1.00
C LEU A 159 -6.78 1.39 -0.05
N ASP A 160 -6.52 2.69 0.15
CA ASP A 160 -6.83 3.73 -0.83
C ASP A 160 -5.69 4.04 -1.82
N ILE A 161 -4.56 3.31 -1.73
CA ILE A 161 -3.42 3.49 -2.63
C ILE A 161 -3.86 3.30 -4.09
N HIS A 162 -3.43 4.24 -4.93
CA HIS A 162 -3.71 4.29 -6.35
C HIS A 162 -2.45 4.73 -7.08
N TYR A 163 -1.93 3.85 -7.93
CA TYR A 163 -0.86 4.20 -8.87
C TYR A 163 -1.48 4.86 -10.09
N ASP A 164 -0.93 6.00 -10.50
CA ASP A 164 -1.41 6.70 -11.69
C ASP A 164 -0.94 5.97 -12.95
N LEU A 165 -1.83 5.14 -13.50
CA LEU A 165 -1.61 4.37 -14.73
C LEU A 165 -2.44 4.91 -15.90
N GLY A 166 -2.93 6.16 -15.79
CA GLY A 166 -3.80 6.81 -16.77
C GLY A 166 -5.28 6.80 -16.41
N ASP A 167 -6.08 7.35 -17.33
CA ASP A 167 -7.53 7.47 -17.18
C ASP A 167 -8.26 6.17 -17.52
N GLY A 168 -9.47 6.01 -16.99
CA GLY A 168 -10.37 4.91 -17.35
C GLY A 168 -11.17 4.39 -16.17
N HIS A 169 -11.25 3.06 -16.09
CA HIS A 169 -12.04 2.39 -15.05
C HIS A 169 -11.49 2.71 -13.64
N PRO A 170 -12.34 2.97 -12.62
CA PRO A 170 -11.89 3.34 -11.27
C PRO A 170 -10.95 2.35 -10.56
N LEU A 171 -10.91 1.09 -11.03
CA LEU A 171 -10.06 0.02 -10.51
C LEU A 171 -8.63 0.06 -11.06
N LEU A 172 -8.40 0.71 -12.20
CA LEU A 172 -7.06 0.81 -12.80
C LEU A 172 -6.08 1.43 -11.78
N GLY A 173 -4.90 0.85 -11.63
CA GLY A 173 -3.89 1.31 -10.68
C GLY A 173 -4.22 1.06 -9.21
N ARG A 174 -5.35 0.44 -8.87
CA ARG A 174 -5.75 0.10 -7.50
C ARG A 174 -5.57 -1.38 -7.21
N ARG A 175 -5.56 -1.71 -5.92
CA ARG A 175 -5.54 -3.09 -5.45
C ARG A 175 -6.83 -3.80 -5.86
N MET A 176 -6.68 -5.01 -6.41
CA MET A 176 -7.81 -5.89 -6.72
C MET A 176 -8.52 -6.34 -5.44
N PRO A 177 -9.86 -6.27 -5.34
CA PRO A 177 -10.61 -6.85 -4.23
C PRO A 177 -10.57 -8.38 -4.23
N ASP A 178 -10.69 -8.99 -3.04
CA ASP A 178 -10.69 -10.44 -2.86
C ASP A 178 -12.07 -11.05 -3.10
N LEU A 179 -12.50 -11.02 -4.36
CA LEU A 179 -13.82 -11.48 -4.81
C LEU A 179 -13.94 -13.00 -4.78
N ASP A 180 -15.15 -13.47 -4.53
CA ASP A 180 -15.53 -14.85 -4.78
C ASP A 180 -15.78 -15.05 -6.28
N LEU A 181 -15.06 -16.00 -6.86
CA LEU A 181 -15.09 -16.36 -8.27
C LEU A 181 -15.73 -17.73 -8.46
N VAL A 182 -16.45 -17.91 -9.56
CA VAL A 182 -16.91 -19.20 -10.06
C VAL A 182 -16.18 -19.49 -11.36
N THR A 183 -15.38 -20.57 -11.39
CA THR A 183 -14.63 -21.00 -12.57
C THR A 183 -15.08 -22.38 -13.04
N ALA A 184 -14.62 -22.82 -14.20
CA ALA A 184 -14.85 -24.18 -14.68
C ALA A 184 -14.37 -25.28 -13.71
N ASN A 185 -13.37 -24.97 -12.87
CA ASN A 185 -12.81 -25.90 -11.89
C ASN A 185 -13.46 -25.77 -10.49
N GLY A 186 -14.49 -24.93 -10.36
CA GLY A 186 -15.18 -24.67 -9.10
C GLY A 186 -14.92 -23.28 -8.52
N PRO A 187 -15.45 -23.02 -7.30
CA PRO A 187 -15.33 -21.72 -6.65
C PRO A 187 -13.94 -21.49 -6.04
N LEU A 188 -13.45 -20.25 -6.11
CA LEU A 188 -12.19 -19.83 -5.49
C LEU A 188 -12.20 -18.32 -5.22
N ARG A 189 -11.20 -17.81 -4.50
CA ARG A 189 -11.07 -16.38 -4.20
C ARG A 189 -9.92 -15.76 -4.97
N VAL A 190 -10.05 -14.51 -5.42
CA VAL A 190 -9.02 -13.85 -6.25
C VAL A 190 -7.63 -13.96 -5.61
N PHE A 191 -7.49 -13.76 -4.30
CA PHE A 191 -6.18 -13.77 -3.66
C PHE A 191 -5.48 -15.13 -3.71
N THR A 192 -6.22 -16.25 -3.84
CA THR A 192 -5.58 -17.57 -3.98
C THR A 192 -4.82 -17.71 -5.30
N LEU A 193 -5.18 -16.94 -6.33
CA LEU A 193 -4.49 -16.92 -7.63
C LEU A 193 -3.15 -16.17 -7.58
N LEU A 194 -2.94 -15.31 -6.57
CA LEU A 194 -1.75 -14.45 -6.46
C LEU A 194 -0.63 -15.07 -5.60
N HIS A 195 -0.86 -16.22 -4.98
CA HIS A 195 0.11 -16.86 -4.07
C HIS A 195 1.43 -17.24 -4.75
N ASP A 196 1.40 -17.57 -6.04
CA ASP A 196 2.59 -17.93 -6.82
C ASP A 196 3.40 -16.71 -7.27
N GLY A 197 2.95 -15.49 -6.97
CA GLY A 197 3.61 -14.25 -7.41
C GLY A 197 3.60 -14.07 -8.93
N ARG A 198 2.65 -14.70 -9.64
CA ARG A 198 2.47 -14.58 -11.08
C ARG A 198 1.35 -13.57 -11.40
N PRO A 199 1.48 -12.80 -12.50
CA PRO A 199 0.38 -12.01 -13.04
C PRO A 199 -0.82 -12.89 -13.40
N VAL A 200 -2.02 -12.33 -13.23
CA VAL A 200 -3.30 -13.00 -13.53
C VAL A 200 -4.15 -12.09 -14.41
N LEU A 201 -4.66 -12.61 -15.51
CA LEU A 201 -5.68 -11.99 -16.33
C LEU A 201 -7.00 -12.69 -16.04
N LEU A 202 -7.92 -12.00 -15.37
CA LEU A 202 -9.28 -12.49 -15.17
C LEU A 202 -10.16 -12.03 -16.33
N ASN A 203 -10.83 -12.96 -16.99
CA ASN A 203 -11.84 -12.70 -18.01
C ASN A 203 -13.23 -12.99 -17.44
N PHE A 204 -14.06 -11.95 -17.38
CA PHE A 204 -15.48 -12.03 -16.98
C PHE A 204 -16.44 -11.99 -18.18
N GLY A 205 -15.89 -11.88 -19.40
CA GLY A 205 -16.64 -11.91 -20.66
C GLY A 205 -16.89 -13.33 -21.17
N GLU A 206 -16.99 -13.47 -22.50
CA GLU A 206 -17.12 -14.78 -23.13
C GLU A 206 -15.84 -15.61 -22.92
N ALA A 207 -16.00 -16.85 -22.46
CA ALA A 207 -14.89 -17.76 -22.21
C ALA A 207 -14.11 -18.04 -23.50
N GLY A 208 -12.78 -17.99 -23.43
CA GLY A 208 -11.91 -18.11 -24.61
C GLY A 208 -11.90 -16.89 -25.54
N GLY A 209 -12.54 -15.78 -25.15
CA GLY A 209 -12.54 -14.53 -25.91
C GLY A 209 -11.24 -13.72 -25.83
N VAL A 210 -10.23 -14.18 -25.07
CA VAL A 210 -8.95 -13.49 -24.86
C VAL A 210 -7.80 -14.38 -25.31
N ASP A 211 -6.97 -13.89 -26.24
CA ASP A 211 -5.75 -14.57 -26.66
C ASP A 211 -4.51 -13.99 -25.96
N ILE A 212 -3.90 -14.79 -25.09
CA ILE A 212 -2.62 -14.47 -24.42
C ILE A 212 -1.49 -15.41 -24.86
N THR A 213 -1.64 -16.14 -25.96
CA THR A 213 -0.65 -17.14 -26.41
C THR A 213 0.80 -16.63 -26.39
N PRO A 214 1.10 -15.38 -26.80
CA PRO A 214 2.48 -14.87 -26.78
C PRO A 214 3.08 -14.61 -25.37
N TRP A 215 2.26 -14.67 -24.31
CA TRP A 215 2.65 -14.47 -22.89
C TRP A 215 2.21 -15.62 -21.99
N ALA A 216 1.82 -16.77 -22.53
CA ALA A 216 1.25 -17.88 -21.76
C ALA A 216 2.19 -18.42 -20.66
N ASP A 217 3.51 -18.25 -20.82
CA ASP A 217 4.52 -18.57 -19.82
C ASP A 217 4.55 -17.56 -18.66
N ARG A 218 4.12 -16.32 -18.88
CA ARG A 218 4.24 -15.20 -17.93
C ARG A 218 2.94 -14.79 -17.24
N VAL A 219 1.78 -15.01 -17.84
CA VAL A 219 0.47 -14.65 -17.25
C VAL A 219 -0.48 -15.84 -17.20
N GLN A 220 -1.25 -15.93 -16.12
CA GLN A 220 -2.34 -16.90 -16.00
C GLN A 220 -3.64 -16.27 -16.51
N LEU A 221 -4.27 -16.86 -17.52
CA LEU A 221 -5.63 -16.48 -17.94
C LEU A 221 -6.65 -17.38 -17.23
N ILE A 222 -7.62 -16.75 -16.57
CA ILE A 222 -8.72 -17.44 -15.89
C ILE A 222 -10.04 -16.85 -16.36
N ASP A 223 -10.87 -17.67 -17.00
CA ASP A 223 -12.28 -17.36 -17.25
C ASP A 223 -13.07 -17.60 -15.96
N ALA A 224 -13.82 -16.60 -15.50
CA ALA A 224 -14.56 -16.66 -14.26
C ALA A 224 -15.82 -15.78 -14.29
N GLU A 225 -16.83 -16.18 -13.52
CA GLU A 225 -17.89 -15.28 -13.07
C GLU A 225 -17.54 -14.74 -11.69
N HIS A 226 -18.03 -13.55 -11.34
CA HIS A 226 -17.88 -12.99 -9.99
C HIS A 226 -19.21 -13.02 -9.24
N VAL A 227 -19.15 -13.17 -7.93
CA VAL A 227 -20.33 -13.10 -7.05
C VAL A 227 -20.31 -11.78 -6.27
N GLY A 228 -21.46 -11.12 -6.21
CA GLY A 228 -21.64 -9.90 -5.42
C GLY A 228 -21.26 -8.60 -6.15
N THR A 229 -21.24 -7.50 -5.39
CA THR A 229 -20.95 -6.16 -5.90
C THR A 229 -19.47 -5.86 -5.90
N TRP A 230 -19.03 -5.07 -6.89
CA TRP A 230 -17.67 -4.54 -6.93
C TRP A 230 -17.58 -3.34 -6.02
N GLU A 231 -17.08 -3.54 -4.80
CA GLU A 231 -16.88 -2.49 -3.81
C GLU A 231 -15.39 -2.22 -3.65
N LEU A 232 -14.98 -0.97 -3.88
CA LEU A 232 -13.60 -0.56 -3.69
C LEU A 232 -13.45 0.25 -2.38
N PRO A 233 -12.36 0.03 -1.62
CA PRO A 233 -12.03 0.89 -0.49
C PRO A 233 -12.03 2.37 -0.89
N ALA A 234 -12.61 3.22 -0.04
CA ALA A 234 -12.81 4.66 -0.23
C ALA A 234 -13.76 5.10 -1.37
N LEU A 235 -14.00 4.30 -2.41
CA LEU A 235 -14.87 4.68 -3.54
C LEU A 235 -16.28 4.09 -3.45
N GLY A 236 -16.43 2.93 -2.80
CA GLY A 236 -17.69 2.19 -2.75
C GLY A 236 -17.95 1.41 -4.04
N ALA A 237 -19.24 1.24 -4.38
CA ALA A 237 -19.69 0.49 -5.54
C ALA A 237 -19.14 1.06 -6.86
N VAL A 238 -18.58 0.19 -7.70
CA VAL A 238 -18.15 0.50 -9.07
C VAL A 238 -18.77 -0.50 -10.05
N THR A 239 -18.74 -0.17 -11.33
CA THR A 239 -19.16 -1.09 -12.39
C THR A 239 -18.20 -2.28 -12.47
N ALA A 240 -18.73 -3.47 -12.78
CA ALA A 240 -17.90 -4.64 -13.03
C ALA A 240 -17.17 -4.50 -14.38
N PRO A 241 -15.84 -4.70 -14.44
CA PRO A 241 -15.10 -4.74 -15.70
C PRO A 241 -15.33 -6.06 -16.45
N THR A 242 -15.10 -6.09 -17.76
CA THR A 242 -15.19 -7.34 -18.55
C THR A 242 -13.93 -8.19 -18.42
N ALA A 243 -12.78 -7.59 -18.14
CA ALA A 243 -11.53 -8.28 -17.83
C ALA A 243 -10.61 -7.39 -17.00
N VAL A 244 -9.66 -7.99 -16.26
CA VAL A 244 -8.64 -7.25 -15.50
C VAL A 244 -7.30 -7.95 -15.53
N LEU A 245 -6.23 -7.21 -15.82
CA LEU A 245 -4.85 -7.67 -15.66
C LEU A 245 -4.36 -7.28 -14.26
N ILE A 246 -4.06 -8.27 -13.43
CA ILE A 246 -3.58 -8.12 -12.06
C ILE A 246 -2.08 -8.40 -12.05
N ARG A 247 -1.30 -7.44 -11.54
CA ARG A 247 0.14 -7.60 -11.30
C ARG A 247 0.43 -8.56 -10.14
N PRO A 248 1.66 -9.10 -10.04
CA PRO A 248 2.07 -9.92 -8.90
C PRO A 248 1.86 -9.29 -7.51
N ASP A 249 1.88 -7.96 -7.41
CA ASP A 249 1.63 -7.23 -6.16
C ASP A 249 0.14 -6.96 -5.88
N GLY A 250 -0.76 -7.49 -6.72
CA GLY A 250 -2.21 -7.41 -6.58
C GLY A 250 -2.83 -6.11 -7.10
N TYR A 251 -2.05 -5.23 -7.74
CA TYR A 251 -2.56 -4.01 -8.36
C TYR A 251 -3.01 -4.26 -9.81
N VAL A 252 -4.11 -3.62 -10.21
CA VAL A 252 -4.66 -3.76 -11.55
C VAL A 252 -3.90 -2.88 -12.53
N ALA A 253 -3.27 -3.50 -13.51
CA ALA A 253 -2.42 -2.89 -14.53
C ALA A 253 -3.19 -2.50 -15.80
N TRP A 254 -4.33 -3.15 -16.04
CA TRP A 254 -5.22 -2.88 -17.17
C TRP A 254 -6.63 -3.37 -16.83
N VAL A 255 -7.62 -2.67 -17.37
CA VAL A 255 -9.02 -3.02 -17.26
C VAL A 255 -9.61 -3.09 -18.65
N GLY A 256 -10.23 -4.21 -18.96
CA GLY A 256 -10.82 -4.49 -20.26
C GLY A 256 -12.22 -3.95 -20.43
N ASP A 257 -12.52 -3.67 -21.68
CA ASP A 257 -13.85 -3.53 -22.24
C ASP A 257 -14.10 -4.66 -23.27
N PRO A 258 -15.29 -4.76 -23.89
CA PRO A 258 -15.55 -5.79 -24.91
C PRO A 258 -14.63 -5.75 -26.14
N THR A 259 -13.92 -4.64 -26.39
CA THR A 259 -12.98 -4.50 -27.52
C THR A 259 -11.55 -4.92 -27.16
N GLN A 260 -11.27 -5.10 -25.87
CA GLN A 260 -9.95 -5.48 -25.33
C GLN A 260 -8.81 -4.53 -25.77
N LEU A 261 -9.16 -3.28 -26.07
CA LEU A 261 -8.21 -2.29 -26.55
C LEU A 261 -7.09 -2.08 -25.51
N GLY A 262 -5.85 -2.08 -25.99
CA GLY A 262 -4.66 -1.86 -25.15
C GLY A 262 -4.18 -3.06 -24.33
N LEU A 263 -4.81 -4.25 -24.45
CA LEU A 263 -4.36 -5.45 -23.73
C LEU A 263 -2.91 -5.82 -24.09
N ALA A 264 -2.57 -5.85 -25.38
CA ALA A 264 -1.23 -6.18 -25.84
C ALA A 264 -0.17 -5.17 -25.35
N ASP A 265 -0.52 -3.88 -25.31
CA ASP A 265 0.36 -2.83 -24.79
C ASP A 265 0.55 -2.98 -23.28
N ALA A 266 -0.51 -3.32 -22.53
CA ALA A 266 -0.43 -3.58 -21.10
C ALA A 266 0.42 -4.82 -20.79
N LEU A 267 0.19 -5.94 -21.50
CA LEU A 267 1.01 -7.15 -21.37
C LEU A 267 2.48 -6.86 -21.68
N THR A 268 2.76 -6.10 -22.76
CA THR A 268 4.12 -5.70 -23.13
C THR A 268 4.77 -4.83 -22.05
N THR A 269 4.02 -3.85 -21.52
CA THR A 269 4.52 -2.90 -20.52
C THR A 269 4.86 -3.59 -19.21
N TRP A 270 4.01 -4.50 -18.74
CA TRP A 270 4.12 -5.07 -17.41
C TRP A 270 4.83 -6.42 -17.37
N LEU A 271 4.79 -7.18 -18.47
CA LEU A 271 5.29 -8.56 -18.56
C LEU A 271 6.37 -8.75 -19.63
N GLY A 272 6.85 -7.66 -20.25
CA GLY A 272 7.84 -7.69 -21.33
C GLY A 272 7.24 -8.05 -22.70
N PRO A 273 8.05 -7.94 -23.78
CA PRO A 273 7.61 -8.21 -25.15
C PRO A 273 7.10 -9.66 -25.32
N PRO A 274 6.29 -9.95 -26.34
CA PRO A 274 5.82 -11.30 -26.61
C PRO A 274 6.99 -12.27 -26.84
N THR A 275 6.86 -13.51 -26.38
CA THR A 275 7.84 -14.55 -26.70
C THR A 275 7.80 -14.82 -28.21
N ALA A 276 8.97 -14.90 -28.85
CA ALA A 276 9.03 -15.26 -30.27
C ALA A 276 8.46 -16.67 -30.47
N ALA A 277 7.58 -16.82 -31.47
CA ALA A 277 7.01 -18.10 -31.87
C ALA A 277 8.05 -19.06 -32.45
#